data_AF-A0A4S8M101-F1
#
_entry.id   AF-A0A4S8M101-F1
#
_cell.length_a   1.000
_cell.length_b   1.000
_cell.length_c   1.000
_cell.angle_alpha   90.00
_cell.angle_beta   90.00
_cell.angle_gamma   90.00
#
_symmetry.space_group_name_H-M   'P 1'
#
loop_
_entity.id
_entity.type
_entity.pdbx_description
1 polymer ?
#
loop_
_entity_poly.entity_id
_entity_poly.type
_entity_poly.pdbx_seq_one_letter_code
_entity_poly.pdbx_strand_id
1 'polypeptide(L)'
;MICRFSFDASNGLLFHRSLGTEIKTLGLFLISKSHPNKNINAVFKMIGSRVVTELDDALTATDKLENELLGELENARLVRLLCKFGFINERPVLARDPRWSETGDRYIIKLFRDYVFHQVDKHGNPISNLSHVLTCLGKLDAGTDKKVMLVARDEQSCLFVSYKDIKSCIDAAFNNLWRSGR
;
A
#
# COMPACT_ATOMS: atom_id res chain seq x y z
N MET A 1 33.50 11.38 -12.30
CA MET A 1 34.73 10.71 -12.79
C MET A 1 34.47 10.28 -14.23
N ILE A 2 34.77 11.15 -15.19
CA ILE A 2 34.52 10.91 -16.62
C ILE A 2 35.66 10.05 -17.13
N CYS A 3 35.41 8.76 -17.41
CA CYS A 3 36.41 7.90 -18.04
C CYS A 3 36.65 8.38 -19.48
N ARG A 4 37.84 8.95 -19.74
CA ARG A 4 38.30 9.25 -21.09
C ARG A 4 38.68 7.94 -21.78
N PHE A 5 37.97 7.59 -22.85
CA PHE A 5 38.37 6.55 -23.78
C PHE A 5 39.40 7.16 -24.75
N SER A 6 40.67 6.76 -24.65
CA SER A 6 41.70 7.12 -25.63
C SER A 6 41.97 5.92 -26.52
N PHE A 7 41.89 6.12 -27.84
CA PHE A 7 42.09 5.09 -28.85
C PHE A 7 43.48 5.30 -29.47
N ASP A 8 44.46 4.46 -29.12
CA ASP A 8 45.76 4.44 -29.80
C ASP A 8 45.74 3.28 -30.81
N ALA A 9 46.01 3.61 -32.07
CA ALA A 9 45.96 2.68 -33.19
C ALA A 9 47.18 1.73 -33.26
N SER A 10 48.11 1.82 -32.29
CA SER A 10 49.44 1.20 -32.39
C SER A 10 49.70 0.13 -31.33
N ASN A 11 48.98 0.13 -30.21
CA ASN A 11 49.15 -0.85 -29.13
C ASN A 11 47.80 -1.12 -28.45
N GLY A 12 47.47 -2.41 -28.31
CA GLY A 12 46.16 -2.90 -27.89
C GLY A 12 45.55 -2.18 -26.68
N LEU A 13 44.22 -2.05 -26.71
CA LEU A 13 43.40 -1.38 -25.70
C LEU A 13 43.90 -1.66 -24.27
N LEU A 14 44.53 -0.66 -23.65
CA LEU A 14 44.79 -0.67 -22.21
C LEU A 14 43.45 -0.44 -21.49
N PHE A 15 42.71 -1.52 -21.24
CA PHE A 15 41.63 -1.56 -20.26
C PHE A 15 42.23 -1.44 -18.85
N HIS A 16 42.73 -0.25 -18.53
CA HIS A 16 43.45 0.01 -17.30
C HIS A 16 42.44 0.14 -16.13
N ARG A 17 42.39 -0.93 -15.34
CA ARG A 17 41.80 -1.10 -14.01
C ARG A 17 40.26 -1.16 -13.92
N SER A 18 39.80 -2.40 -13.65
CA SER A 18 38.54 -2.79 -12.98
C SER A 18 37.29 -3.19 -13.78
N LEU A 19 37.38 -3.49 -15.08
CA LEU A 19 36.27 -4.20 -15.76
C LEU A 19 36.46 -5.72 -15.77
N GLY A 20 35.35 -6.45 -15.59
CA GLY A 20 35.32 -7.91 -15.72
C GLY A 20 35.81 -8.37 -17.09
N THR A 21 36.45 -9.53 -17.14
CA THR A 21 37.07 -10.12 -18.35
C THR A 21 36.09 -10.18 -19.52
N GLU A 22 34.82 -10.49 -19.27
CA GLU A 22 33.74 -10.52 -20.27
C GLU A 22 33.51 -9.16 -20.95
N ILE A 23 33.51 -8.04 -20.21
CA ILE A 23 33.30 -6.70 -20.77
C ILE A 23 34.50 -6.28 -21.61
N LYS A 24 35.71 -6.66 -21.21
CA LYS A 24 36.93 -6.42 -21.99
C LYS A 24 36.88 -7.21 -23.31
N THR A 25 36.49 -8.48 -23.27
CA THR A 25 36.34 -9.34 -24.46
C THR A 25 35.25 -8.81 -25.38
N LEU A 26 34.11 -8.36 -24.84
CA LEU A 26 33.05 -7.71 -25.61
C LEU A 26 33.53 -6.40 -26.25
N GLY A 27 34.24 -5.56 -25.51
CA GLY A 27 34.80 -4.30 -26.02
C GLY A 27 35.77 -4.54 -27.17
N LEU A 28 36.67 -5.51 -27.04
CA LEU A 28 37.59 -5.92 -28.13
C LEU A 28 36.84 -6.45 -29.35
N PHE A 29 35.81 -7.28 -29.13
CA PHE A 29 34.95 -7.79 -30.21
C PHE A 29 34.26 -6.66 -30.98
N LEU A 30 33.67 -5.69 -30.25
CA LEU A 30 32.99 -4.53 -30.83
C LEU A 30 33.94 -3.55 -31.54
N ILE A 31 35.20 -3.45 -31.12
CA ILE A 31 36.19 -2.52 -31.70
C ILE A 31 36.89 -3.11 -32.93
N SER A 32 36.92 -4.44 -33.07
CA SER A 32 37.60 -5.09 -34.20
C SER A 32 37.01 -4.64 -35.56
N LYS A 33 37.88 -4.21 -36.49
CA LYS A 33 37.53 -3.64 -37.81
C LYS A 33 37.00 -4.67 -38.81
N SER A 34 37.37 -5.95 -38.67
CA SER A 34 36.91 -7.04 -39.53
C SER A 34 36.79 -8.32 -38.72
N HIS A 35 35.57 -8.73 -38.41
CA HIS A 35 35.25 -10.03 -37.82
C HIS A 35 34.19 -10.70 -38.70
N PRO A 36 34.46 -11.88 -39.29
CA PRO A 36 33.55 -12.53 -40.23
C PRO A 36 32.14 -12.80 -39.70
N ASN A 37 31.96 -12.81 -38.36
CA ASN A 37 30.71 -13.13 -37.67
C ASN A 37 30.27 -12.03 -36.69
N LYS A 38 30.62 -10.76 -36.95
CA LYS A 38 30.21 -9.62 -36.11
C LYS A 38 28.72 -9.31 -36.30
N ASN A 39 27.87 -9.98 -35.54
CA ASN A 39 26.42 -9.77 -35.54
C ASN A 39 25.88 -9.68 -34.10
N ILE A 40 24.63 -9.23 -33.97
CA ILE A 40 23.98 -9.04 -32.67
C ILE A 40 23.83 -10.36 -31.89
N ASN A 41 23.64 -11.49 -32.59
CA ASN A 41 23.50 -12.80 -31.96
C ASN A 41 24.81 -13.25 -31.28
N ALA A 42 25.96 -12.91 -31.85
CA ALA A 42 27.27 -13.15 -31.22
C ALA A 42 27.43 -12.32 -29.94
N VAL A 43 26.98 -11.06 -29.95
CA VAL A 43 26.96 -10.21 -28.75
C VAL A 43 26.05 -10.82 -27.68
N PHE A 44 24.82 -11.20 -28.03
CA PHE A 44 23.89 -11.85 -27.09
C PHE A 44 24.44 -13.13 -26.47
N LYS A 45 25.20 -13.95 -27.22
CA LYS A 45 25.89 -15.11 -26.65
C LYS A 45 26.95 -14.72 -25.62
N MET A 46 27.67 -13.62 -25.83
CA MET A 46 28.70 -13.13 -24.91
C MET A 46 28.13 -12.48 -23.65
N ILE A 47 26.94 -11.87 -23.72
CA ILE A 47 26.29 -11.19 -22.59
C ILE A 47 25.07 -11.95 -22.03
N GLY A 48 24.78 -13.15 -22.52
CA GLY A 48 23.51 -13.84 -22.25
C GLY A 48 23.21 -14.03 -20.77
N SER A 49 24.22 -14.40 -19.97
CA SER A 49 24.09 -14.51 -18.51
C SER A 49 23.70 -13.18 -17.86
N ARG A 50 24.33 -12.08 -18.28
CA ARG A 50 24.03 -10.73 -17.80
C ARG A 50 22.64 -10.30 -18.20
N VAL A 51 22.21 -10.58 -19.43
CA VAL A 51 20.84 -10.26 -19.89
C VAL A 51 19.80 -10.97 -19.03
N VAL A 52 20.05 -12.23 -18.64
CA VAL A 52 19.16 -12.97 -17.74
C VAL A 52 19.16 -12.34 -16.33
N THR A 53 20.32 -11.95 -15.80
CA THR A 53 20.40 -11.23 -14.51
C THR A 53 19.66 -9.91 -14.54
N GLU A 54 19.88 -9.07 -15.56
CA GLU A 54 19.20 -7.79 -15.69
C GLU A 54 17.68 -7.96 -15.89
N LEU A 55 17.25 -9.03 -16.56
CA LEU A 55 15.83 -9.37 -16.67
C LEU A 55 15.23 -9.77 -15.31
N ASP A 56 15.93 -10.59 -14.53
CA ASP A 56 15.52 -10.99 -13.18
C ASP A 56 15.45 -9.78 -12.23
N ASP A 57 16.43 -8.88 -12.31
CA ASP A 57 16.45 -7.63 -11.55
C ASP A 57 15.29 -6.71 -11.95
N ALA A 58 14.98 -6.62 -13.24
CA ALA A 58 13.84 -5.84 -13.74
C ALA A 58 12.49 -6.41 -13.30
N LEU A 59 12.33 -7.73 -13.31
CA LEU A 59 11.13 -8.41 -12.81
C LEU A 59 11.00 -8.23 -11.30
N THR A 60 12.07 -8.42 -10.54
CA THR A 60 12.11 -8.16 -9.09
C THR A 60 11.78 -6.72 -8.75
N ALA A 61 12.26 -5.76 -9.54
CA ALA A 61 11.91 -4.34 -9.37
C ALA A 61 10.42 -4.09 -9.65
N THR A 62 9.85 -4.77 -10.64
CA THR A 62 8.42 -4.70 -10.96
C THR A 62 7.57 -5.25 -9.80
N ASP A 63 7.92 -6.42 -9.26
CA ASP A 63 7.23 -7.02 -8.12
C ASP A 63 7.26 -6.10 -6.89
N LYS A 64 8.40 -5.41 -6.64
CA LYS A 64 8.51 -4.44 -5.55
C LYS A 64 7.55 -3.27 -5.73
N LEU A 65 7.52 -2.68 -6.92
CA LEU A 65 6.62 -1.57 -7.23
C LEU A 65 5.15 -1.97 -7.15
N GLU A 66 4.82 -3.19 -7.60
CA GLU A 66 3.46 -3.72 -7.49
C GLU A 66 3.04 -3.88 -6.02
N ASN A 67 3.92 -4.42 -5.17
CA ASN A 67 3.64 -4.55 -3.74
C ASN A 67 3.44 -3.19 -3.04
N GLU A 68 4.26 -2.19 -3.37
CA GLU A 68 4.09 -0.82 -2.86
C GLU A 68 2.76 -0.20 -3.32
N LEU A 69 2.41 -0.38 -4.59
CA LEU A 69 1.16 0.12 -5.15
C LEU A 69 -0.08 -0.54 -4.50
N LEU A 70 -0.02 -1.84 -4.22
CA LEU A 70 -1.07 -2.55 -3.50
C LEU A 70 -1.25 -1.99 -2.09
N GLY A 71 -0.15 -1.70 -1.38
CA GLY A 71 -0.20 -1.04 -0.06
C GLY A 71 -0.85 0.34 -0.11
N GLU A 72 -0.50 1.17 -1.10
CA GLU A 72 -1.10 2.49 -1.27
C GLU A 72 -2.59 2.42 -1.66
N LEU A 73 -3.00 1.41 -2.42
CA LEU A 73 -4.40 1.16 -2.71
C LEU A 73 -5.20 0.85 -1.45
N GLU A 74 -4.67 0.00 -0.56
CA GLU A 74 -5.26 -0.28 0.75
C GLU A 74 -5.37 0.99 1.59
N ASN A 75 -4.30 1.78 1.69
CA ASN A 75 -4.30 3.08 2.38
C ASN A 75 -5.40 4.00 1.83
N ALA A 76 -5.54 4.11 0.51
CA ALA A 76 -6.57 4.95 -0.11
C ALA A 76 -8.00 4.49 0.26
N ARG A 77 -8.23 3.17 0.37
CA ARG A 77 -9.53 2.62 0.82
C ARG A 77 -9.82 2.99 2.26
N LEU A 78 -8.83 2.83 3.15
CA LEU A 78 -8.96 3.17 4.56
C LEU A 78 -9.17 4.67 4.77
N VAL A 79 -8.46 5.54 4.02
CA VAL A 79 -8.65 6.99 4.06
C VAL A 79 -10.08 7.38 3.69
N ARG A 80 -10.64 6.81 2.62
CA ARG A 80 -12.05 7.07 2.24
C ARG A 80 -13.02 6.64 3.34
N LEU A 81 -12.76 5.52 4.00
CA LEU A 81 -13.58 5.04 5.12
C LEU A 81 -13.48 5.98 6.33
N LEU A 82 -12.28 6.44 6.68
CA LEU A 82 -12.06 7.45 7.73
C LEU A 82 -12.78 8.77 7.40
N CYS A 83 -12.77 9.21 6.15
CA CYS A 83 -13.54 10.38 5.72
C CYS A 83 -15.05 10.17 5.93
N LYS A 84 -15.60 8.99 5.61
CA LYS A 84 -17.03 8.69 5.89
C LYS A 84 -17.33 8.80 7.37
N PHE A 85 -16.49 8.25 8.24
CA PHE A 85 -16.63 8.44 9.69
C PHE A 85 -16.62 9.92 10.06
N GLY A 86 -15.68 10.70 9.52
CA GLY A 86 -15.60 12.14 9.75
C GLY A 86 -16.87 12.91 9.35
N PHE A 87 -17.51 12.53 8.24
CA PHE A 87 -18.77 13.15 7.80
C PHE A 87 -19.98 12.75 8.63
N ILE A 88 -20.00 11.52 9.19
CA ILE A 88 -21.12 10.97 9.95
C ILE A 88 -21.06 11.41 11.42
N ASN A 89 -19.87 11.41 12.02
CA ASN A 89 -19.67 11.62 13.44
C ASN A 89 -19.96 13.07 13.86
N GLU A 90 -20.55 13.23 15.05
CA GLU A 90 -20.58 14.49 15.84
C GLU A 90 -21.09 15.74 15.10
N ARG A 91 -22.05 15.60 14.18
CA ARG A 91 -22.64 16.76 13.50
C ARG A 91 -23.41 17.69 14.47
N PRO A 92 -23.03 18.97 14.60
CA PRO A 92 -23.61 19.88 15.61
C PRO A 92 -25.09 20.24 15.36
N VAL A 93 -25.55 20.23 14.10
CA VAL A 93 -26.97 20.49 13.75
C VAL A 93 -27.91 19.40 14.29
N LEU A 94 -27.37 18.19 14.54
CA LEU A 94 -28.11 17.01 15.01
C LEU A 94 -27.83 16.69 16.49
N ALA A 95 -26.86 17.38 17.12
CA ALA A 95 -26.53 17.23 18.53
C ALA A 95 -27.60 17.79 19.49
N ARG A 96 -28.60 18.53 18.97
CA ARG A 96 -29.74 19.03 19.74
C ARG A 96 -30.83 17.99 19.97
N ASP A 97 -30.81 16.86 19.25
CA ASP A 97 -31.68 15.72 19.52
C ASP A 97 -30.83 14.53 20.00
N PRO A 98 -30.73 14.29 21.32
CA PRO A 98 -29.99 13.16 21.89
C PRO A 98 -30.35 11.81 21.24
N ARG A 99 -31.61 11.68 20.80
CA ARG A 99 -32.16 10.46 20.17
C ARG A 99 -31.56 10.15 18.80
N TRP A 100 -31.00 11.16 18.12
CA TRP A 100 -30.37 10.98 16.81
C TRP A 100 -29.09 10.13 16.87
N SER A 101 -28.38 10.14 18.00
CA SER A 101 -27.16 9.35 18.20
C SER A 101 -27.38 8.04 18.98
N GLU A 102 -28.60 7.83 19.49
CA GLU A 102 -28.93 6.75 20.44
C GLU A 102 -29.87 5.69 19.86
N THR A 103 -30.28 5.80 18.58
CA THR A 103 -31.17 4.82 17.95
C THR A 103 -30.66 4.31 16.59
N GLY A 104 -30.82 3.00 16.36
CA GLY A 104 -30.56 2.32 15.08
C GLY A 104 -29.10 2.30 14.61
N ASP A 105 -28.90 2.41 13.30
CA ASP A 105 -27.61 2.30 12.61
C ASP A 105 -26.54 3.26 13.14
N ARG A 106 -26.94 4.48 13.55
CA ARG A 106 -26.02 5.52 14.03
C ARG A 106 -25.40 5.17 15.38
N TYR A 107 -26.15 4.47 16.23
CA TYR A 107 -25.65 4.00 17.51
C TYR A 107 -24.57 2.93 17.32
N ILE A 108 -24.77 2.00 16.39
CA ILE A 108 -23.77 0.98 16.02
C ILE A 108 -22.47 1.65 15.53
N ILE A 109 -22.57 2.67 14.69
CA ILE A 109 -21.41 3.42 14.17
C ILE A 109 -20.66 4.12 15.31
N LYS A 110 -21.38 4.75 16.25
CA LYS A 110 -20.80 5.42 17.43
C LYS A 110 -20.03 4.44 18.30
N LEU A 111 -20.62 3.28 18.63
CA LEU A 111 -19.95 2.28 19.44
C LEU A 111 -18.75 1.67 18.72
N PHE A 112 -18.84 1.42 17.41
CA PHE A 112 -17.71 0.91 16.64
C PHE A 112 -16.55 1.90 16.60
N ARG A 113 -16.83 3.19 16.44
CA ARG A 113 -15.81 4.24 16.54
C ARG A 113 -15.12 4.22 17.91
N ASP A 114 -15.88 4.10 18.99
CA ASP A 114 -15.31 4.04 20.34
C ASP A 114 -14.45 2.78 20.51
N TYR A 115 -14.90 1.62 20.01
CA TYR A 115 -14.12 0.38 19.99
C TYR A 115 -12.80 0.47 19.20
N VAL A 116 -12.77 1.24 18.10
CA VAL A 116 -11.58 1.37 17.25
C VAL A 116 -10.61 2.44 17.78
N PHE A 117 -11.11 3.61 18.17
CA PHE A 117 -10.28 4.80 18.40
C PHE A 117 -10.17 5.22 19.87
N HIS A 118 -11.03 4.71 20.77
CA HIS A 118 -11.08 5.10 22.17
C HIS A 118 -10.79 3.92 23.10
N GLN A 119 -9.79 3.10 22.75
CA GLN A 119 -9.34 2.03 23.62
C GLN A 119 -8.68 2.58 24.87
N VAL A 120 -8.96 1.95 26.01
CA VAL A 120 -8.33 2.25 27.29
C VAL A 120 -7.74 0.98 27.88
N ASP A 121 -6.65 1.11 28.63
CA ASP A 121 -6.08 0.00 29.39
C ASP A 121 -6.84 -0.26 30.70
N LYS A 122 -6.40 -1.26 31.45
CA LYS A 122 -6.95 -1.61 32.78
C LYS A 122 -6.85 -0.49 33.82
N HIS A 123 -6.07 0.55 33.57
CA HIS A 123 -5.89 1.71 34.44
C HIS A 123 -6.64 2.95 33.91
N GLY A 124 -7.37 2.82 32.79
CA GLY A 124 -8.09 3.92 32.15
C GLY A 124 -7.22 4.81 31.27
N ASN A 125 -5.95 4.45 31.01
CA ASN A 125 -5.09 5.23 30.12
C ASN A 125 -5.46 4.97 28.66
N PRO A 126 -5.44 6.00 27.79
CA PRO A 126 -5.73 5.82 26.36
C PRO A 126 -4.67 4.97 25.67
N ILE A 127 -5.11 4.01 24.85
CA ILE A 127 -4.26 3.15 24.04
C ILE A 127 -4.28 3.63 22.58
N SER A 128 -3.13 4.08 22.09
CA SER A 128 -2.93 4.45 20.69
C SER A 128 -2.30 3.30 19.90
N ASN A 129 -3.10 2.28 19.57
CA ASN A 129 -2.63 1.11 18.81
C ASN A 129 -3.05 1.17 17.32
N LEU A 130 -2.13 1.58 16.45
CA LEU A 130 -2.40 1.67 15.02
C LEU A 130 -2.66 0.30 14.36
N SER A 131 -2.02 -0.77 14.83
CA SER A 131 -2.25 -2.13 14.29
C SER A 131 -3.69 -2.58 14.52
N HIS A 132 -4.27 -2.28 15.69
CA HIS A 132 -5.69 -2.52 15.98
C HIS A 132 -6.60 -1.75 15.02
N VAL A 133 -6.31 -0.45 14.84
CA VAL A 133 -7.09 0.42 13.96
C VAL A 133 -7.07 -0.12 12.52
N LEU A 134 -5.89 -0.35 11.95
CA LEU A 134 -5.74 -0.86 10.58
C LEU A 134 -6.42 -2.21 10.40
N THR A 135 -6.26 -3.12 11.37
CA THR A 135 -6.91 -4.44 11.33
C THR A 135 -8.44 -4.33 11.36
N CYS A 136 -8.99 -3.44 12.19
CA CYS A 136 -10.43 -3.25 12.28
C CYS A 136 -11.00 -2.59 11.04
N LEU A 137 -10.33 -1.56 10.52
CA LEU A 137 -10.77 -0.87 9.31
C LEU A 137 -10.61 -1.75 8.07
N GLY A 138 -9.58 -2.59 7.99
CA GLY A 138 -9.42 -3.58 6.92
C GLY A 138 -10.55 -4.62 6.90
N LYS A 139 -10.93 -5.15 8.07
CA LYS A 139 -12.10 -6.06 8.20
C LYS A 139 -13.42 -5.37 7.85
N LEU A 140 -13.55 -4.10 8.22
CA LEU A 140 -14.71 -3.28 7.90
C LEU A 140 -14.81 -3.01 6.40
N ASP A 141 -13.72 -2.60 5.77
CA ASP A 141 -13.65 -2.35 4.33
C ASP A 141 -13.93 -3.61 3.50
N ALA A 142 -13.37 -4.75 3.92
CA ALA A 142 -13.68 -6.06 3.35
C ALA A 142 -15.14 -6.50 3.59
N GLY A 143 -15.81 -5.97 4.62
CA GLY A 143 -17.19 -6.34 4.96
C GLY A 143 -17.33 -7.79 5.41
N THR A 144 -16.43 -8.26 6.28
CA THR A 144 -16.39 -9.66 6.72
C THR A 144 -17.57 -10.03 7.64
N ASP A 145 -17.97 -11.31 7.65
CA ASP A 145 -18.99 -11.83 8.59
C ASP A 145 -18.46 -12.02 10.03
N LYS A 146 -17.19 -11.67 10.29
CA LYS A 146 -16.59 -11.73 11.63
C LYS A 146 -17.37 -10.78 12.56
N LYS A 147 -17.80 -11.30 13.70
CA LYS A 147 -18.50 -10.52 14.72
C LYS A 147 -17.54 -9.85 15.68
N VAL A 148 -17.92 -8.67 16.14
CA VAL A 148 -17.26 -7.90 17.19
C VAL A 148 -18.29 -7.56 18.27
N MET A 149 -17.85 -7.54 19.53
CA MET A 149 -18.65 -7.08 20.65
C MET A 149 -18.38 -5.60 20.87
N LEU A 150 -19.44 -4.79 20.74
CA LEU A 150 -19.41 -3.36 20.97
C LEU A 150 -20.04 -3.08 22.33
N VAL A 151 -19.32 -2.39 23.21
CA VAL A 151 -19.78 -2.10 24.57
C VAL A 151 -20.10 -0.61 24.68
N ALA A 152 -21.26 -0.29 25.26
CA ALA A 152 -21.63 1.09 25.56
C ALA A 152 -20.74 1.68 26.67
N ARG A 153 -20.62 3.01 26.70
CA ARG A 153 -19.75 3.70 27.67
C ARG A 153 -20.23 3.56 29.12
N ASP A 154 -21.52 3.32 29.32
CA ASP A 154 -22.11 3.05 30.62
C ASP A 154 -21.93 1.58 31.06
N GLU A 155 -21.34 0.75 30.20
CA GLU A 155 -21.16 -0.70 30.38
C GLU A 155 -22.48 -1.48 30.59
N GLN A 156 -23.63 -0.84 30.39
CA GLN A 156 -24.94 -1.47 30.63
C GLN A 156 -25.44 -2.27 29.44
N SER A 157 -24.89 -2.03 28.26
CA SER A 157 -25.31 -2.70 27.02
C SER A 157 -24.12 -3.11 26.16
N CYS A 158 -24.26 -4.28 25.53
CA CYS A 158 -23.34 -4.75 24.51
C CYS A 158 -24.09 -5.24 23.28
N LEU A 159 -23.49 -5.04 22.10
CA LEU A 159 -24.03 -5.48 20.83
C LEU A 159 -23.02 -6.38 20.11
N PHE A 160 -23.48 -7.53 19.64
CA PHE A 160 -22.70 -8.42 18.78
C PHE A 160 -23.08 -8.18 17.32
N VAL A 161 -22.19 -7.56 16.56
CA VAL A 161 -22.47 -7.11 15.19
C VAL A 161 -21.34 -7.57 14.26
N SER A 162 -21.66 -7.95 13.02
CA SER A 162 -20.63 -8.29 12.03
C SER A 162 -20.02 -7.03 11.39
N TYR A 163 -18.78 -7.12 10.91
CA TYR A 163 -18.18 -6.02 10.14
C TYR A 163 -18.99 -5.69 8.87
N LYS A 164 -19.65 -6.69 8.26
CA LYS A 164 -20.58 -6.52 7.15
C LYS A 164 -21.79 -5.64 7.50
N ASP A 165 -22.41 -5.89 8.64
CA ASP A 165 -23.57 -5.11 9.11
C ASP A 165 -23.13 -3.67 9.44
N ILE A 166 -21.99 -3.50 10.12
CA ILE A 166 -21.42 -2.18 10.45
C ILE A 166 -21.15 -1.39 9.16
N LYS A 167 -20.56 -2.03 8.13
CA LYS A 167 -20.33 -1.41 6.82
C LYS A 167 -21.64 -0.93 6.20
N SER A 168 -22.68 -1.75 6.25
CA SER A 168 -24.01 -1.43 5.72
C SER A 168 -24.62 -0.22 6.44
N CYS A 169 -24.52 -0.16 7.77
CA CYS A 169 -24.94 1.00 8.56
C CYS A 169 -24.19 2.29 8.14
N ILE A 170 -22.87 2.22 7.96
CA ILE A 170 -22.04 3.37 7.56
C ILE A 170 -22.44 3.86 6.16
N ASP A 171 -22.59 2.94 5.21
CA ASP A 171 -22.96 3.30 3.83
C ASP A 171 -24.38 3.88 3.77
N ALA A 172 -25.34 3.32 4.51
CA ALA A 172 -26.68 3.87 4.63
C ALA A 172 -26.68 5.27 5.25
N ALA A 173 -25.96 5.46 6.36
CA ALA A 173 -25.85 6.75 7.03
C ALA A 173 -25.19 7.81 6.14
N PHE A 174 -24.13 7.46 5.41
CA PHE A 174 -23.45 8.34 4.47
C PHE A 174 -24.35 8.72 3.28
N ASN A 175 -25.04 7.75 2.69
CA ASN A 175 -25.97 7.99 1.58
C ASN A 175 -27.14 8.90 1.99
N ASN A 176 -27.65 8.74 3.21
CA ASN A 176 -28.69 9.62 3.74
C ASN A 176 -28.20 11.07 3.84
N LEU A 177 -26.96 11.29 4.31
CA LEU A 177 -26.37 12.63 4.35
C LEU A 177 -26.22 13.24 2.96
N TRP A 178 -25.81 12.44 1.97
CA TRP A 178 -25.68 12.90 0.58
C TRP A 178 -27.03 13.29 -0.04
N ARG A 179 -28.10 12.56 0.29
CA ARG A 179 -29.46 12.85 -0.19
C ARG A 179 -30.06 14.09 0.47
N SER A 180 -29.86 14.26 1.78
CA SER A 180 -30.36 15.43 2.53
C SER A 180 -29.65 16.74 2.20
N GLY A 181 -28.50 16.69 1.53
CA GLY A 181 -27.77 17.87 1.05
C GLY A 181 -28.21 18.37 -0.34
N ARG A 182 -29.23 17.75 -0.95
CA ARG A 182 -29.87 18.23 -2.19
C ARG A 182 -31.18 18.93 -1.87
#